data_AF-A0A371PGX2-F1
#
_entry.id   AF-A0A371PGX2-F1
#
_cell.length_a   1.000
_cell.length_b   1.000
_cell.length_c   1.000
_cell.angle_alpha   90.00
_cell.angle_beta   90.00
_cell.angle_gamma   90.00
#
_symmetry.space_group_name_H-M   'P 1'
#
loop_
_entity.id
_entity.type
_entity.pdbx_description
1 polymer ?
#
loop_
_entity_poly.entity_id
_entity_poly.type
_entity_poly.pdbx_seq_one_letter_code
_entity_poly.pdbx_strand_id
1 'polypeptide(L)' 'MVYLHEIIEQERRKMNTLGEALIEQVMPLSEHEELLAISRKVDRLMLQLHLKKHGKSGKHDG' A
#
# COMPACT_ATOMS: atom_id res chain seq x y z
N MET A 1 -7.98 8.42 13.09
CA MET A 1 -7.61 7.29 12.21
C MET A 1 -7.61 7.67 10.72
N VAL A 2 -7.62 8.97 10.39
CA VAL A 2 -7.73 9.49 9.02
C VAL A 2 -6.37 9.49 8.30
N TYR A 3 -5.30 9.78 9.05
CA TYR A 3 -3.95 9.95 8.51
C TYR A 3 -3.37 8.70 7.80
N LEU A 4 -3.58 7.49 8.34
CA LEU A 4 -3.03 6.28 7.73
C LEU A 4 -3.74 5.92 6.42
N HIS A 5 -5.04 6.20 6.34
CA HIS A 5 -5.84 6.00 5.13
C HIS A 5 -5.43 6.99 4.04
N GLU A 6 -5.20 8.26 4.41
CA GLU A 6 -4.68 9.28 3.49
C GLU A 6 -3.30 8.92 2.94
N ILE A 7 -2.39 8.41 3.79
CA ILE A 7 -1.06 7.97 3.32
C ILE A 7 -1.18 6.79 2.36
N ILE A 8 -2.03 5.79 2.66
CA ILE A 8 -2.26 4.66 1.75
C ILE A 8 -2.78 5.15 0.40
N GLU A 9 -3.75 6.07 0.42
CA GLU A 9 -4.34 6.60 -0.80
C GLU A 9 -3.34 7.42 -1.63
N GLN A 10 -2.49 8.22 -0.99
CA GLN A 10 -1.41 8.93 -1.69
C GLN A 10 -0.43 7.97 -2.38
N GLU A 11 -0.03 6.90 -1.70
CA GLU A 11 0.90 5.92 -2.26
C GLU A 11 0.23 5.09 -3.37
N ARG A 12 -1.05 4.76 -3.25
CA ARG A 12 -1.84 4.13 -4.32
C ARG A 12 -1.93 5.00 -5.56
N ARG A 13 -2.16 6.31 -5.42
CA ARG A 13 -2.18 7.24 -6.56
C ARG A 13 -0.85 7.27 -7.29
N LYS A 14 0.27 7.37 -6.56
CA LYS A 14 1.62 7.31 -7.14
C LYS A 14 1.85 5.99 -7.89
N MET A 15 1.46 4.88 -7.27
CA MET A 15 1.57 3.55 -7.89
C MET A 15 0.77 3.45 -9.18
N ASN A 16 -0.45 3.99 -9.21
CA ASN A 16 -1.30 3.96 -10.40
C ASN A 16 -0.72 4.81 -11.52
N THR A 17 -0.31 6.05 -11.24
CA THR A 17 0.31 6.92 -12.26
C THR A 17 1.55 6.27 -12.86
N LEU A 18 2.39 5.67 -12.02
CA LEU A 18 3.61 5.00 -12.47
C LEU A 18 3.29 3.70 -13.22
N GLY A 19 2.32 2.93 -12.77
CA GLY A 19 1.85 1.72 -13.46
C GLY A 19 1.21 2.00 -14.82
N GLU A 20 0.39 3.03 -14.93
CA GLU A 20 -0.22 3.47 -16.20
C GLU A 20 0.86 3.86 -17.22
N ALA A 21 1.83 4.69 -16.82
CA ALA A 21 2.94 5.08 -17.68
C ALA A 21 3.80 3.89 -18.15
N LEU A 22 3.95 2.86 -17.31
CA LEU A 22 4.69 1.65 -17.67
C LEU A 22 3.90 0.73 -18.60
N ILE A 23 2.59 0.62 -18.39
CA ILE A 23 1.69 -0.11 -19.29
C ILE A 23 1.68 0.53 -20.68
N GLU A 24 1.61 1.87 -20.75
CA GLU A 24 1.70 2.61 -22.02
C GLU A 24 3.03 2.37 -22.74
N GLN A 25 4.11 2.19 -21.98
CA GLN A 25 5.44 1.86 -22.50
C GLN A 25 5.64 0.36 -22.77
N VAL A 26 4.61 -0.48 -22.56
CA VAL A 26 4.66 -1.95 -22.69
C VAL A 26 5.78 -2.55 -21.82
N MET A 27 6.11 -1.89 -20.71
CA MET A 27 7.16 -2.34 -19.81
C MET A 27 6.60 -3.36 -18.80
N PRO A 28 7.32 -4.45 -18.51
CA PRO A 28 6.91 -5.39 -17.47
C PRO A 28 6.90 -4.69 -16.10
N LEU A 29 5.71 -4.57 -15.50
CA LEU A 29 5.53 -3.99 -14.17
C LEU A 29 6.36 -4.72 -13.09
N SER A 30 6.61 -6.02 -13.29
CA SER A 30 7.43 -6.86 -12.43
C SER A 30 8.92 -6.52 -12.47
N GLU A 31 9.39 -5.83 -13.50
CA GLU A 31 10.80 -5.46 -13.65
C GLU A 31 11.06 -4.02 -13.17
N HIS A 32 10.01 -3.26 -12.84
CA HIS A 32 10.15 -1.87 -12.42
C HIS A 32 10.33 -1.76 -10.89
N GLU A 33 11.58 -1.62 -10.44
CA GLU A 33 11.96 -1.60 -9.03
C GLU A 33 11.21 -0.54 -8.21
N GLU A 34 10.99 0.65 -8.77
CA GLU A 34 10.26 1.73 -8.10
C GLU A 34 8.78 1.38 -7.87
N LEU A 35 8.15 0.70 -8.84
CA LEU A 35 6.75 0.27 -8.71
C LEU A 35 6.63 -0.80 -7.61
N LEU A 36 7.57 -1.74 -7.60
CA LEU A 36 7.66 -2.77 -6.58
C LEU A 36 7.94 -2.16 -5.19
N ALA A 37 8.76 -1.12 -5.10
CA ALA A 37 9.02 -0.43 -3.85
C ALA A 37 7.77 0.25 -3.29
N ILE A 38 6.99 0.92 -4.15
CA ILE A 38 5.71 1.54 -3.78
C ILE A 38 4.68 0.48 -3.38
N SER A 39 4.58 -0.61 -4.14
CA SER A 39 3.70 -1.75 -3.81
C SER A 39 3.99 -2.32 -2.42
N ARG A 40 5.27 -2.65 -2.13
CA ARG A 40 5.69 -3.13 -0.80
C ARG A 40 5.43 -2.13 0.32
N LYS A 41 5.42 -0.83 0.02
CA LYS A 41 5.10 0.22 1.00
C LYS A 41 3.59 0.27 1.28
N VAL A 42 2.76 0.20 0.25
CA VAL A 42 1.29 0.12 0.39
C VAL A 42 0.89 -1.12 1.20
N ASP A 43 1.47 -2.29 0.91
CA ASP A 43 1.18 -3.52 1.64
C ASP A 43 1.49 -3.39 3.14
N ARG A 44 2.66 -2.84 3.48
CA ARG A 44 3.03 -2.59 4.88
C ARG A 44 2.10 -1.61 5.58
N LEU A 45 1.63 -0.57 4.89
CA LEU A 45 0.68 0.39 5.44
C LEU A 45 -0.70 -0.24 5.65
N MET A 46 -1.16 -1.08 4.73
CA MET A 46 -2.41 -1.83 4.87
C MET A 46 -2.35 -2.83 6.03
N LEU A 47 -1.22 -3.54 6.20
CA LEU A 47 -0.99 -4.40 7.35
C LEU A 47 -1.03 -3.61 8.67
N GLN A 48 -0.39 -2.44 8.72
CA GLN A 48 -0.48 -1.57 9.90
C GLN A 48 -1.90 -1.05 10.16
N LEU A 49 -2.68 -0.75 9.12
CA LEU A 49 -4.08 -0.36 9.25
C LEU A 49 -4.90 -1.51 9.86
N HIS A 50 -4.71 -2.72 9.33
CA HIS A 50 -5.38 -3.92 9.78
C HIS A 50 -5.03 -4.24 11.24
N LEU A 51 -3.74 -4.22 11.60
CA LEU A 51 -3.27 -4.41 12.98
C LEU A 51 -3.79 -3.33 13.93
N LYS A 52 -3.86 -2.06 13.51
CA LYS A 52 -4.46 -0.99 14.34
C LYS A 52 -5.97 -1.17 14.52
N LYS A 53 -6.65 -1.77 13.55
CA LYS A 53 -8.08 -2.07 13.61
C LYS A 53 -8.37 -3.30 14.49
N HIS A 54 -7.51 -4.33 14.44
CA HIS A 54 -7.67 -5.58 15.18
C HIS A 54 -6.98 -5.60 16.56
N GLY A 55 -5.98 -4.73 16.80
CA GLY A 55 -5.31 -4.57 18.10
C GLY A 55 -6.19 -3.96 19.20
N LYS A 56 -7.43 -3.53 18.86
CA LYS A 56 -8.48 -3.18 19.84
C LYS A 56 -9.39 -4.35 20.23
N SER A 57 -9.20 -5.53 19.63
CA SER A 57 -10.02 -6.72 19.90
C SER A 57 -9.21 -7.92 20.41
N GLY A 58 -8.01 -7.66 20.95
CA GLY A 58 -7.13 -8.66 21.57
C GLY A 58 -6.96 -8.45 23.09
N LYS A 59 -8.05 -8.13 23.80
CA LYS A 59 -8.19 -8.48 25.22
C LYS A 59 -9.40 -9.41 25.33
N HIS A 60 -9.16 -10.70 25.17
CA HIS A 60 -9.98 -11.71 25.83
C HIS A 60 -9.01 -12.39 26.79
N ASP A 61 -9.11 -11.96 28.05
CA ASP A 61 -8.59 -12.65 29.23
C ASP A 61 -9.24 -14.05 29.33
N GLY A 62 -8.49 -15.05 29.82
CA GLY A 62 -9.04 -16.27 30.41
C GLY A 62 -9.14 -17.48 29.50
#